data_AF-A0A494SVF2-F1
#
_entry.id   AF-A0A494SVF2-F1
#
_cell.length_a   1.000
_cell.length_b   1.000
_cell.length_c   1.000
_cell.angle_alpha   90.00
_cell.angle_beta   90.00
_cell.angle_gamma   90.00
#
_symmetry.space_group_name_H-M   'P 1'
#
loop_
_entity.id
_entity.type
_entity.pdbx_description
1 polymer ?
#
loop_
_entity_poly.entity_id
_entity_poly.type
_entity_poly.pdbx_seq_one_letter_code
_entity_poly.pdbx_strand_id
1 'polypeptide(L)'
;MTGTWRLLGLYARRDRIVLPLWVFSIGLVPLVYAVSFRGLYPTTADRQAFYEATAHTPAELAMVGPIFGDDLGALVTWRAGILLAIAPLAALLTVIRHTRAEEDAGRTELMGSTAVGHHAALLAALGLATGGVAGAALVATSALLLTGFAVAGSIAFGLGIFAVGAVFAGVGAAAAQIGSGARMARGYALAVLAAAFVLRAVGDAGSGSVSWLSPISWSAQLRPFADERWWVLLLPAVTAGATVVLAFLLSARRDLGSGLVAEREGPARASEALSGVLGLAWRQHRGVLLAWTVGLGLVALVLGSAASSVGGQLGDSAAIADALSTFGGGTIVQSFLATAISILGIGATAYAISAALRAHTEEQAWLAETILAGSVGRGRWLASHLVFAFIGPAVAMLAVGLAAGIPYGLAVGDLASNLWAVLEGALVQLPAVWVLAGCAVLLFGLVPRYSNAVWVLLIGFVMLGQIGAVIGLPQIWLDLSPFTHLPRLPGDSVSVAPILWLLAAAASASLIGWRAFLVRDLRA
;
A
#
# COMPACT_ATOMS: atom_id res chain seq x y z
N MET A 1 -18.20 20.07 -24.66
CA MET A 1 -18.08 19.01 -23.63
C MET A 1 -19.25 18.02 -23.70
N THR A 2 -19.64 17.60 -24.91
CA THR A 2 -20.79 16.71 -25.11
C THR A 2 -20.48 15.32 -24.56
N GLY A 3 -21.41 14.72 -23.82
CA GLY A 3 -21.27 13.35 -23.30
C GLY A 3 -20.60 13.21 -21.91
N THR A 4 -19.99 14.26 -21.35
CA THR A 4 -19.29 14.18 -20.05
C THR A 4 -20.15 13.62 -18.92
N TRP A 5 -21.38 14.12 -18.76
CA TRP A 5 -22.28 13.64 -17.69
C TRP A 5 -22.71 12.18 -17.87
N ARG A 6 -22.87 11.72 -19.11
CA ARG A 6 -23.20 10.32 -19.41
C ARG A 6 -22.02 9.41 -19.09
N LEU A 7 -20.80 9.84 -19.42
CA LEU A 7 -19.57 9.14 -19.06
C LEU A 7 -19.35 9.11 -17.55
N LEU A 8 -19.57 10.22 -16.85
CA LEU A 8 -19.50 10.27 -15.39
C LEU A 8 -20.47 9.25 -14.78
N GLY A 9 -21.72 9.23 -15.25
CA GLY A 9 -22.72 8.24 -14.81
C GLY A 9 -22.37 6.79 -15.18
N LEU A 10 -21.67 6.56 -16.29
CA LEU A 10 -21.14 5.25 -16.65
C LEU A 10 -20.00 4.83 -15.70
N TYR A 11 -19.04 5.72 -15.46
CA TYR A 11 -17.89 5.45 -14.60
C TYR A 11 -18.34 5.23 -13.16
N ALA A 12 -19.28 6.03 -12.65
CA ALA A 12 -19.90 5.84 -11.34
C ALA A 12 -20.62 4.49 -11.22
N ARG A 13 -21.34 4.05 -12.26
CA ARG A 13 -21.97 2.72 -12.27
C ARG A 13 -20.96 1.58 -12.24
N ARG A 14 -19.85 1.73 -12.97
CA ARG A 14 -18.77 0.74 -12.99
C ARG A 14 -18.00 0.70 -11.66
N ASP A 15 -17.92 1.83 -10.97
CA ASP A 15 -17.26 1.97 -9.68
C ASP A 15 -18.22 1.95 -8.49
N ARG A 16 -19.46 1.49 -8.67
CA ARG A 16 -20.49 1.41 -7.62
C ARG A 16 -20.08 0.62 -6.36
N ILE A 17 -19.04 -0.21 -6.46
CA ILE A 17 -18.45 -0.94 -5.33
C ILE A 17 -17.14 -0.27 -4.91
N VAL A 18 -16.22 -0.08 -5.87
CA VAL A 18 -14.87 0.41 -5.57
C VAL A 18 -14.89 1.83 -5.01
N LEU A 19 -15.66 2.75 -5.61
CA LEU A 19 -15.72 4.15 -5.19
C LEU A 19 -16.29 4.28 -3.76
N PRO A 20 -17.49 3.76 -3.43
CA PRO A 20 -17.98 3.81 -2.05
C PRO A 20 -17.04 3.14 -1.06
N LEU A 21 -16.42 2.01 -1.42
CA LEU A 21 -15.51 1.29 -0.53
C LEU A 21 -14.37 2.18 -0.04
N TRP A 22 -13.64 2.85 -0.94
CA TRP A 22 -12.55 3.72 -0.50
C TRP A 22 -13.05 5.03 0.10
N VAL A 23 -14.19 5.57 -0.36
CA VAL A 23 -14.80 6.78 0.23
C VAL A 23 -15.14 6.57 1.70
N PHE A 24 -15.84 5.48 2.04
CA PHE A 24 -16.20 5.17 3.42
C PHE A 24 -15.00 4.70 4.23
N SER A 25 -14.09 3.92 3.65
CA SER A 25 -12.87 3.49 4.36
C SER A 25 -12.03 4.68 4.77
N ILE A 26 -11.81 5.66 3.88
CA ILE A 26 -11.05 6.87 4.22
C ILE A 26 -11.87 7.77 5.16
N GLY A 27 -13.15 7.97 4.89
CA GLY A 27 -13.99 8.89 5.64
C GLY A 27 -14.30 8.45 7.08
N LEU A 28 -14.38 7.15 7.36
CA LEU A 28 -14.79 6.63 8.68
C LEU A 28 -13.61 6.33 9.63
N VAL A 29 -12.38 6.18 9.11
CA VAL A 29 -11.19 5.91 9.95
C VAL A 29 -10.97 6.94 11.07
N PRO A 30 -11.20 8.27 10.88
CA PRO A 30 -11.09 9.24 11.98
C PRO A 30 -12.00 8.92 13.16
N LEU A 31 -13.16 8.30 12.94
CA LEU A 31 -14.07 7.87 14.00
C LEU A 31 -13.46 6.73 14.83
N VAL A 32 -12.80 5.78 14.18
CA VAL A 32 -12.10 4.67 14.86
C VAL A 32 -11.02 5.23 15.78
N TYR A 33 -10.24 6.19 15.30
CA TYR A 33 -9.22 6.85 16.13
C TYR A 33 -9.84 7.71 17.23
N ALA A 34 -10.93 8.43 16.98
CA ALA A 34 -11.64 9.17 18.02
C ALA A 34 -12.10 8.28 19.18
N VAL A 35 -12.70 7.13 18.88
CA VAL A 35 -13.11 6.16 19.91
C VAL A 35 -11.90 5.62 20.66
N SER A 36 -10.84 5.25 19.93
CA SER A 36 -9.63 4.68 20.52
C SER A 36 -8.92 5.67 21.44
N PHE A 37 -8.69 6.91 21.01
CA PHE A 37 -8.02 7.94 21.81
C PHE A 37 -8.85 8.37 23.02
N ARG A 38 -10.18 8.42 22.91
CA ARG A 38 -11.05 8.68 24.09
C ARG A 38 -10.95 7.59 25.13
N GLY A 39 -10.87 6.33 24.70
CA GLY A 39 -10.77 5.19 25.61
C GLY A 39 -9.40 5.06 26.26
N LEU A 40 -8.33 5.26 25.48
CA LEU A 40 -6.94 5.10 25.94
C LEU A 40 -6.40 6.32 26.68
N TYR A 41 -6.81 7.54 26.30
CA TYR A 41 -6.32 8.80 26.88
C TYR A 41 -7.48 9.72 27.30
N PRO A 42 -8.26 9.30 28.32
CA PRO A 42 -9.49 10.00 28.70
C PRO A 42 -9.22 11.39 29.30
N THR A 43 -8.15 11.57 30.07
CA THR A 43 -7.86 12.85 30.72
C THR A 43 -6.95 13.74 29.86
N THR A 44 -6.99 15.05 30.12
CA THR A 44 -6.09 16.00 29.46
C THR A 44 -4.63 15.71 29.80
N ALA A 45 -4.34 15.28 31.03
CA ALA A 45 -3.00 14.90 31.47
C ALA A 45 -2.46 13.69 30.67
N ASP A 46 -3.29 12.67 30.42
CA ASP A 46 -2.89 11.50 29.63
C ASP A 46 -2.53 11.89 28.18
N ARG A 47 -3.31 12.81 27.59
CA ARG A 47 -3.06 13.31 26.23
C ARG A 47 -1.82 14.18 26.14
N GLN A 48 -1.58 15.02 27.14
CA GLN A 48 -0.36 15.82 27.22
C GLN A 48 0.88 14.92 27.38
N ALA A 49 0.82 13.91 28.25
CA ALA A 49 1.90 12.93 28.40
C ALA A 49 2.17 12.17 27.08
N PHE A 50 1.11 11.76 26.37
CA PHE A 50 1.23 11.17 25.04
C PHE A 50 1.89 12.12 24.04
N TYR A 51 1.47 13.39 24.02
CA TYR A 51 2.04 14.42 23.15
C TYR A 51 3.54 14.59 23.41
N GLU A 52 3.94 14.77 24.67
CA GLU A 52 5.35 14.98 25.05
C GLU A 52 6.23 13.77 24.70
N ALA A 53 5.70 12.54 24.88
CA ALA A 53 6.41 11.32 24.54
C ALA A 53 6.57 11.10 23.02
N THR A 54 5.65 11.64 22.21
CA THR A 54 5.53 11.30 20.78
C THR A 54 6.01 12.42 19.85
N ALA A 55 5.77 13.69 20.19
CA ALA A 55 5.95 14.84 19.30
C ALA A 55 7.39 15.05 18.82
N HIS A 56 8.37 14.52 19.57
CA HIS A 56 9.79 14.65 19.26
C HIS A 56 10.44 13.36 18.75
N THR A 57 9.65 12.32 18.52
CA THR A 57 10.15 11.03 18.04
C THR A 57 10.41 11.09 16.53
N PRO A 58 11.67 10.99 16.06
CA PRO A 58 11.99 11.16 14.63
C PRO A 58 11.25 10.18 13.72
N ALA A 59 10.99 8.95 14.21
CA ALA A 59 10.24 7.94 13.48
C ALA A 59 8.75 8.31 13.32
N GLU A 60 8.11 8.82 14.37
CA GLU A 60 6.72 9.30 14.33
C GLU A 60 6.58 10.54 13.43
N LEU A 61 7.55 11.48 13.51
CA LEU A 61 7.63 12.63 12.61
C LEU A 61 7.77 12.20 11.15
N ALA A 62 8.65 11.25 10.86
CA ALA A 62 8.84 10.74 9.50
C ALA A 62 7.62 9.95 9.00
N MET A 63 7.02 9.08 9.82
CA MET A 63 5.95 8.16 9.39
C MET A 63 4.57 8.81 9.35
N VAL A 64 4.23 9.61 10.36
CA VAL A 64 2.89 10.20 10.54
C VAL A 64 2.92 11.70 10.27
N GLY A 65 3.93 12.40 10.81
CA GLY A 65 4.09 13.84 10.70
C GLY A 65 4.14 14.53 12.08
N PRO A 66 4.28 15.86 12.12
CA PRO A 66 4.29 16.64 13.35
C PRO A 66 2.92 16.66 14.03
N ILE A 67 2.93 16.58 15.37
CA ILE A 67 1.75 16.83 16.20
C ILE A 67 1.71 18.33 16.50
N PHE A 68 0.57 18.98 16.23
CA PHE A 68 0.43 20.43 16.38
C PHE A 68 -0.29 20.87 17.65
N GLY A 69 -0.85 19.93 18.42
CA GLY A 69 -1.51 20.19 19.69
C GLY A 69 -1.79 18.90 20.46
N ASP A 70 -2.05 19.04 21.76
CA ASP A 70 -2.39 17.97 22.71
C ASP A 70 -3.91 17.76 22.88
N ASP A 71 -4.72 18.59 22.22
CA ASP A 71 -6.16 18.39 22.15
C ASP A 71 -6.51 17.04 21.51
N LEU A 72 -7.61 16.45 21.96
CA LEU A 72 -8.08 15.17 21.45
C LEU A 72 -8.29 15.20 19.93
N GLY A 73 -8.82 16.30 19.37
CA GLY A 73 -9.00 16.45 17.93
C GLY A 73 -7.68 16.50 17.16
N ALA A 74 -6.67 17.16 17.72
CA ALA A 74 -5.34 17.25 17.13
C ALA A 74 -4.66 15.88 17.09
N LEU A 75 -4.73 15.10 18.18
CA LEU A 75 -4.17 13.74 18.24
C LEU A 75 -4.89 12.77 17.29
N VAL A 76 -6.22 12.83 17.22
CA VAL A 76 -7.03 12.01 16.31
C VAL A 76 -6.71 12.29 14.85
N THR A 77 -6.64 13.57 14.47
CA THR A 77 -6.36 13.96 13.08
C THR A 77 -4.91 13.75 12.70
N TRP A 78 -3.97 13.90 13.62
CA TRP A 78 -2.57 13.51 13.44
C TRP A 78 -2.46 12.01 13.15
N ARG A 79 -3.06 11.14 13.97
CA ARG A 79 -3.01 9.69 13.72
C ARG A 79 -3.73 9.31 12.42
N ALA A 80 -4.81 10.01 12.09
CA ALA A 80 -5.51 9.89 10.82
C ALA A 80 -4.71 10.47 9.61
N GLY A 81 -3.54 11.08 9.84
CA GLY A 81 -2.69 11.68 8.81
C GLY A 81 -2.24 10.71 7.72
N ILE A 82 -2.22 9.39 7.99
CA ILE A 82 -1.98 8.36 6.97
C ILE A 82 -2.98 8.44 5.79
N LEU A 83 -4.20 8.91 6.07
CA LEU A 83 -5.24 9.10 5.05
C LEU A 83 -4.85 10.16 4.02
N LEU A 84 -3.99 11.11 4.37
CA LEU A 84 -3.45 12.12 3.45
C LEU A 84 -2.51 11.51 2.40
N ALA A 85 -2.04 10.27 2.59
CA ALA A 85 -1.31 9.50 1.57
C ALA A 85 -2.20 8.49 0.83
N ILE A 86 -3.27 7.98 1.46
CA ILE A 86 -4.18 6.99 0.85
C ILE A 86 -5.21 7.66 -0.07
N ALA A 87 -5.78 8.81 0.32
CA ALA A 87 -6.72 9.56 -0.50
C ALA A 87 -6.14 9.97 -1.88
N PRO A 88 -4.92 10.53 -1.98
CA PRO A 88 -4.34 10.85 -3.29
C PRO A 88 -4.05 9.61 -4.12
N LEU A 89 -3.64 8.49 -3.50
CA LEU A 89 -3.45 7.21 -4.18
C LEU A 89 -4.75 6.71 -4.81
N ALA A 90 -5.87 6.75 -4.06
CA ALA A 90 -7.17 6.36 -4.58
C ALA A 90 -7.61 7.27 -5.74
N ALA A 91 -7.42 8.59 -5.59
CA ALA A 91 -7.78 9.57 -6.61
C ALA A 91 -6.99 9.38 -7.92
N LEU A 92 -5.65 9.32 -7.86
CA LEU A 92 -4.82 9.17 -9.05
C LEU A 92 -5.07 7.84 -9.79
N LEU A 93 -5.29 6.75 -9.05
CA LEU A 93 -5.56 5.44 -9.64
C LEU A 93 -6.95 5.40 -10.29
N THR A 94 -7.94 6.07 -9.70
CA THR A 94 -9.28 6.23 -10.27
C THR A 94 -9.21 6.98 -11.60
N VAL A 95 -8.47 8.10 -11.65
CA VAL A 95 -8.29 8.85 -12.90
C VAL A 95 -7.65 8.00 -13.99
N ILE A 96 -6.53 7.31 -13.69
CA ILE A 96 -5.82 6.49 -14.68
C ILE A 96 -6.67 5.30 -15.15
N ARG A 97 -7.47 4.72 -14.25
CA ARG A 97 -8.37 3.60 -14.55
C ARG A 97 -9.46 3.98 -15.56
N HIS A 98 -10.00 5.19 -15.48
CA HIS A 98 -11.06 5.66 -16.39
C HIS A 98 -10.57 6.55 -17.53
N THR A 99 -9.24 6.63 -17.71
CA THR A 99 -8.59 7.30 -18.85
C THR A 99 -7.70 6.31 -19.57
N ARG A 100 -6.41 6.24 -19.24
CA ARG A 100 -5.43 5.46 -20.01
C ARG A 100 -5.72 3.96 -20.01
N ALA A 101 -6.28 3.40 -18.94
CA ALA A 101 -6.65 1.99 -18.94
C ALA A 101 -7.88 1.67 -19.82
N GLU A 102 -8.75 2.65 -20.09
CA GLU A 102 -9.83 2.49 -21.07
C GLU A 102 -9.32 2.60 -22.50
N GLU A 103 -8.31 3.44 -22.69
CA GLU A 103 -7.63 3.63 -23.97
C GLU A 103 -6.82 2.39 -24.36
N ASP A 104 -6.00 1.85 -23.46
CA ASP A 104 -5.27 0.59 -23.67
C ASP A 104 -6.21 -0.60 -23.96
N ALA A 105 -7.46 -0.52 -23.50
CA ALA A 105 -8.48 -1.54 -23.74
C ALA A 105 -9.28 -1.31 -25.04
N GLY A 106 -8.92 -0.33 -25.88
CA GLY A 106 -9.60 0.02 -27.14
C GLY A 106 -10.99 0.64 -26.97
N ARG A 107 -11.49 0.79 -25.74
CA ARG A 107 -12.86 1.29 -25.48
C ARG A 107 -12.99 2.79 -25.73
N THR A 108 -11.91 3.53 -25.53
CA THR A 108 -11.88 4.98 -25.80
C THR A 108 -12.09 5.29 -27.28
N GLU A 109 -11.58 4.46 -28.20
CA GLU A 109 -11.78 4.63 -29.65
C GLU A 109 -13.24 4.42 -30.06
N LEU A 110 -13.87 3.37 -29.51
CA LEU A 110 -15.30 3.10 -29.72
C LEU A 110 -16.19 4.22 -29.18
N MET A 111 -15.81 4.84 -28.06
CA MET A 111 -16.54 6.00 -27.54
C MET A 111 -16.27 7.25 -28.39
N GLY A 112 -15.04 7.43 -28.87
CA GLY A 112 -14.62 8.55 -29.72
C GLY A 112 -15.30 8.59 -31.09
N SER A 113 -15.78 7.44 -31.61
CA SER A 113 -16.57 7.39 -32.84
C SER A 113 -18.04 7.84 -32.66
N THR A 114 -18.46 8.12 -31.42
CA THR A 114 -19.80 8.64 -31.10
C THR A 114 -19.79 10.15 -30.86
N ALA A 115 -20.95 10.76 -30.57
CA ALA A 115 -21.09 12.20 -30.29
C ALA A 115 -20.52 12.64 -28.92
N VAL A 116 -19.37 12.10 -28.52
CA VAL A 116 -18.65 12.40 -27.28
C VAL A 116 -17.48 13.33 -27.61
N GLY A 117 -17.34 14.42 -26.86
CA GLY A 117 -16.25 15.37 -27.08
C GLY A 117 -14.88 14.80 -26.65
N HIS A 118 -13.81 15.23 -27.32
CA HIS A 118 -12.41 14.80 -27.08
C HIS A 118 -12.00 14.79 -25.59
N HIS A 119 -12.37 15.84 -24.85
CA HIS A 119 -12.03 15.98 -23.43
C HIS A 119 -13.07 15.40 -22.46
N ALA A 120 -14.17 14.84 -22.95
CA ALA A 120 -15.27 14.38 -22.09
C ALA A 120 -14.86 13.25 -21.15
N ALA A 121 -14.04 12.30 -21.62
CA ALA A 121 -13.54 11.19 -20.81
C ALA A 121 -12.62 11.66 -19.68
N LEU A 122 -11.71 12.61 -19.97
CA LEU A 122 -10.80 13.17 -18.99
C LEU A 122 -11.56 13.96 -17.90
N LEU A 123 -12.53 14.77 -18.30
CA LEU A 123 -13.40 15.50 -17.37
C LEU A 123 -14.26 14.57 -16.51
N ALA A 124 -14.83 13.52 -17.10
CA ALA A 124 -15.62 12.55 -16.36
C ALA A 124 -14.76 11.78 -15.35
N ALA A 125 -13.53 11.41 -15.70
CA ALA A 125 -12.61 10.74 -14.79
C ALA A 125 -12.16 11.67 -13.65
N LEU A 126 -11.82 12.93 -13.96
CA LEU A 126 -11.50 13.96 -12.97
C LEU A 126 -12.69 14.19 -12.03
N GLY A 127 -13.90 14.36 -12.56
CA GLY A 127 -15.12 14.57 -11.76
C GLY A 127 -15.46 13.38 -10.87
N LEU A 128 -15.25 12.14 -11.33
CA LEU A 128 -15.44 10.96 -10.49
C LEU A 128 -14.43 10.91 -9.35
N ALA A 129 -13.15 11.17 -9.65
CA ALA A 129 -12.09 11.13 -8.65
C ALA A 129 -12.26 12.26 -7.62
N THR A 130 -12.43 13.51 -8.04
CA THR A 130 -12.63 14.65 -7.13
C THR A 130 -13.95 14.54 -6.38
N GLY A 131 -15.01 14.03 -7.00
CA GLY A 131 -16.27 13.72 -6.33
C GLY A 131 -16.12 12.64 -5.26
N GLY A 132 -15.32 11.60 -5.52
CA GLY A 132 -14.96 10.60 -4.51
C GLY A 132 -14.20 11.20 -3.33
N VAL A 133 -13.17 12.02 -3.59
CA VAL A 133 -12.38 12.63 -2.51
C VAL A 133 -13.24 13.63 -1.72
N ALA A 134 -14.13 14.38 -2.39
CA ALA A 134 -15.12 15.23 -1.73
C ALA A 134 -16.06 14.40 -0.85
N GLY A 135 -16.53 13.24 -1.33
CA GLY A 135 -17.31 12.30 -0.54
C GLY A 135 -16.56 11.83 0.72
N ALA A 136 -15.28 11.44 0.59
CA ALA A 136 -14.45 11.03 1.73
C ALA A 136 -14.25 12.17 2.73
N ALA A 137 -14.00 13.38 2.24
CA ALA A 137 -13.89 14.60 3.04
C ALA A 137 -15.18 14.92 3.81
N LEU A 138 -16.35 14.80 3.15
CA LEU A 138 -17.65 15.01 3.77
C LEU A 138 -17.96 13.96 4.84
N VAL A 139 -17.67 12.69 4.57
CA VAL A 139 -17.84 11.62 5.56
C VAL A 139 -16.91 11.84 6.76
N ALA A 140 -15.63 12.18 6.55
CA ALA A 140 -14.69 12.49 7.63
C ALA A 140 -15.14 13.69 8.47
N THR A 141 -15.54 14.78 7.82
CA THR A 141 -16.06 15.98 8.49
C THR A 141 -17.29 15.62 9.33
N SER A 142 -18.24 14.91 8.73
CA SER A 142 -19.49 14.52 9.39
C SER A 142 -19.23 13.58 10.56
N ALA A 143 -18.32 12.62 10.42
CA ALA A 143 -17.96 11.68 11.47
C ALA A 143 -17.37 12.39 12.70
N LEU A 144 -16.51 13.39 12.49
CA LEU A 144 -15.94 14.19 13.59
C LEU A 144 -16.99 15.12 14.23
N LEU A 145 -17.82 15.79 13.42
CA LEU A 145 -18.91 16.63 13.92
C LEU A 145 -19.91 15.84 14.77
N LEU A 146 -20.37 14.68 14.27
CA LEU A 146 -21.35 13.83 14.96
C LEU A 146 -20.80 13.22 16.25
N THR A 147 -19.49 13.15 16.40
CA THR A 147 -18.84 12.68 17.64
C THR A 147 -18.54 13.80 18.62
N GLY A 148 -18.91 15.05 18.31
CA GLY A 148 -18.82 16.20 19.22
C GLY A 148 -17.52 17.01 19.14
N PHE A 149 -16.71 16.82 18.08
CA PHE A 149 -15.53 17.65 17.85
C PHE A 149 -15.90 19.04 17.33
N ALA A 150 -15.00 20.01 17.55
CA ALA A 150 -15.17 21.39 17.07
C ALA A 150 -15.39 21.47 15.54
N VAL A 151 -16.24 22.41 15.12
CA VAL A 151 -16.65 22.55 13.72
C VAL A 151 -15.48 22.94 12.82
N ALA A 152 -14.69 23.94 13.23
CA ALA A 152 -13.55 24.44 12.46
C ALA A 152 -12.54 23.33 12.14
N GLY A 153 -12.06 22.61 13.17
CA GLY A 153 -11.12 21.50 12.99
C GLY A 153 -11.69 20.33 12.18
N SER A 154 -12.98 20.02 12.34
CA SER A 154 -13.63 18.95 11.57
C SER A 154 -13.66 19.28 10.07
N ILE A 155 -14.03 20.52 9.73
CA ILE A 155 -14.04 21.02 8.34
C ILE A 155 -12.61 21.10 7.79
N ALA A 156 -11.66 21.59 8.58
CA ALA A 156 -10.26 21.68 8.18
C ALA A 156 -9.70 20.30 7.83
N PHE A 157 -9.93 19.27 8.65
CA PHE A 157 -9.46 17.92 8.35
C PHE A 157 -10.06 17.37 7.04
N GLY A 158 -11.38 17.52 6.84
CA GLY A 158 -12.03 17.13 5.60
C GLY A 158 -11.47 17.86 4.38
N LEU A 159 -11.27 19.17 4.48
CA LEU A 159 -10.66 19.95 3.40
C LEU A 159 -9.20 19.56 3.13
N GLY A 160 -8.44 19.14 4.15
CA GLY A 160 -7.11 18.56 3.98
C GLY A 160 -7.15 17.30 3.10
N ILE A 161 -8.08 16.37 3.37
CA ILE A 161 -8.28 15.16 2.54
C ILE A 161 -8.65 15.56 1.11
N PHE A 162 -9.61 16.49 0.94
CA PHE A 162 -10.03 16.97 -0.37
C PHE A 162 -8.88 17.61 -1.16
N ALA A 163 -8.12 18.48 -0.51
CA ALA A 163 -7.03 19.24 -1.10
C ALA A 163 -5.94 18.34 -1.69
N VAL A 164 -5.40 17.42 -0.89
CA VAL A 164 -4.36 16.49 -1.37
C VAL A 164 -4.90 15.56 -2.45
N GLY A 165 -6.13 15.05 -2.30
CA GLY A 165 -6.74 14.16 -3.28
C GLY A 165 -6.99 14.86 -4.62
N ALA A 166 -7.40 16.14 -4.61
CA ALA A 166 -7.60 16.94 -5.82
C ALA A 166 -6.29 17.19 -6.58
N VAL A 167 -5.20 17.51 -5.86
CA VAL A 167 -3.86 17.66 -6.46
C VAL A 167 -3.46 16.37 -7.20
N PHE A 168 -3.62 15.22 -6.55
CA PHE A 168 -3.20 13.95 -7.14
C PHE A 168 -4.16 13.39 -8.19
N ALA A 169 -5.44 13.77 -8.18
CA ALA A 169 -6.32 13.57 -9.32
C ALA A 169 -5.78 14.28 -10.58
N GLY A 170 -5.32 15.53 -10.42
CA GLY A 170 -4.66 16.30 -11.48
C GLY A 170 -3.33 15.69 -11.93
N VAL A 171 -2.49 15.23 -10.99
CA VAL A 171 -1.25 14.50 -11.31
C VAL A 171 -1.55 13.22 -12.09
N GLY A 172 -2.55 12.44 -11.67
CA GLY A 172 -2.99 11.24 -12.38
C GLY A 172 -3.48 11.54 -13.80
N ALA A 173 -4.20 12.65 -13.97
CA ALA A 173 -4.65 13.13 -15.28
C ALA A 173 -3.48 13.51 -16.19
N ALA A 174 -2.49 14.25 -15.69
CA ALA A 174 -1.29 14.61 -16.45
C ALA A 174 -0.46 13.38 -16.81
N ALA A 175 -0.25 12.48 -15.84
CA ALA A 175 0.47 11.22 -16.07
C ALA A 175 -0.21 10.32 -17.12
N ALA A 176 -1.54 10.30 -17.16
CA ALA A 176 -2.32 9.59 -18.17
C ALA A 176 -2.13 10.14 -19.59
N GLN A 177 -1.78 11.43 -19.74
CA GLN A 177 -1.45 12.01 -21.04
C GLN A 177 0.01 11.73 -21.44
N ILE A 178 0.93 11.74 -20.47
CA ILE A 178 2.37 11.56 -20.71
C ILE A 178 2.69 10.10 -21.08
N GLY A 179 2.15 9.14 -20.34
CA GLY A 179 2.48 7.73 -20.50
C GLY A 179 1.92 7.11 -21.78
N SER A 180 2.71 6.24 -22.42
CA SER A 180 2.28 5.42 -23.58
C SER A 180 1.31 4.29 -23.20
N GLY A 181 1.02 4.10 -21.92
CA GLY A 181 0.13 3.07 -21.44
C GLY A 181 -0.21 3.26 -19.97
N ALA A 182 -1.26 2.58 -19.50
CA ALA A 182 -1.77 2.69 -18.15
C ALA A 182 -0.74 2.25 -17.10
N ARG A 183 0.14 1.29 -17.44
CA ARG A 183 1.24 0.89 -16.56
C ARG A 183 2.25 2.03 -16.36
N MET A 184 2.63 2.70 -17.45
CA MET A 184 3.60 3.79 -17.41
C MET A 184 3.01 5.03 -16.70
N ALA A 185 1.76 5.37 -17.01
CA ALA A 185 1.02 6.44 -16.34
C ALA A 185 0.91 6.21 -14.82
N ARG A 186 0.59 4.98 -14.38
CA ARG A 186 0.61 4.62 -12.94
C ARG A 186 2.01 4.80 -12.36
N GLY A 187 3.05 4.34 -13.06
CA GLY A 187 4.43 4.50 -12.63
C GLY A 187 4.81 5.96 -12.38
N TYR A 188 4.48 6.87 -13.31
CA TYR A 188 4.75 8.30 -13.15
C TYR A 188 3.97 8.92 -11.99
N ALA A 189 2.66 8.67 -11.90
CA ALA A 189 1.84 9.23 -10.84
C ALA A 189 2.25 8.72 -9.45
N LEU A 190 2.57 7.42 -9.32
CA LEU A 190 3.07 6.82 -8.09
C LEU A 190 4.45 7.35 -7.72
N ALA A 191 5.33 7.58 -8.70
CA ALA A 191 6.65 8.18 -8.44
C ALA A 191 6.53 9.60 -7.88
N VAL A 192 5.61 10.42 -8.43
CA VAL A 192 5.32 11.77 -7.89
C VAL A 192 4.76 11.69 -6.47
N LEU A 193 3.84 10.75 -6.20
CA LEU A 193 3.29 10.54 -4.85
C LEU A 193 4.36 10.09 -3.85
N ALA A 194 5.21 9.14 -4.25
CA ALA A 194 6.33 8.67 -3.43
C ALA A 194 7.32 9.79 -3.15
N ALA A 195 7.68 10.60 -4.15
CA ALA A 195 8.55 11.76 -3.97
C ALA A 195 7.94 12.78 -3.00
N ALA A 196 6.64 13.08 -3.12
CA ALA A 196 5.93 13.95 -2.19
C ALA A 196 5.94 13.39 -0.75
N PHE A 197 5.77 12.07 -0.59
CA PHE A 197 5.84 11.43 0.72
C PHE A 197 7.25 11.48 1.32
N VAL A 198 8.30 11.27 0.52
CA VAL A 198 9.70 11.38 0.97
C VAL A 198 10.03 12.82 1.36
N LEU A 199 9.64 13.81 0.54
CA LEU A 199 9.82 15.23 0.88
C LEU A 199 9.13 15.60 2.19
N ARG A 200 7.91 15.08 2.41
CA ARG A 200 7.22 15.21 3.70
C ARG A 200 8.05 14.59 4.82
N ALA A 201 8.37 13.30 4.72
CA ALA A 201 9.03 12.56 5.80
C ALA A 201 10.38 13.18 6.19
N VAL A 202 11.21 13.54 5.20
CA VAL A 202 12.51 14.20 5.41
C VAL A 202 12.34 15.61 5.98
N GLY A 203 11.34 16.35 5.51
CA GLY A 203 11.07 17.69 6.00
C GLY A 203 10.56 17.71 7.43
N ASP A 204 9.63 16.82 7.76
CA ASP A 204 9.00 16.70 9.08
C ASP A 204 10.00 16.19 10.14
N ALA A 205 10.93 15.30 9.76
CA ALA A 205 12.00 14.85 10.65
C ALA A 205 13.19 15.83 10.74
N GLY A 206 13.28 16.80 9.82
CA GLY A 206 14.36 17.78 9.72
C GLY A 206 13.96 19.17 10.19
N SER A 207 14.35 20.20 9.43
CA SER A 207 14.10 21.61 9.76
C SER A 207 12.67 22.11 9.45
N GLY A 208 11.81 21.26 8.89
CA GLY A 208 10.46 21.63 8.45
C GLY A 208 10.38 22.35 7.09
N SER A 209 11.47 22.91 6.56
CA SER A 209 11.41 23.68 5.30
C SER A 209 11.13 22.82 4.08
N VAL A 210 11.67 21.59 4.05
CA VAL A 210 11.50 20.66 2.92
C VAL A 210 10.08 20.11 2.85
N SER A 211 9.37 20.01 3.98
CA SER A 211 8.00 19.48 3.98
C SER A 211 7.04 20.41 3.25
N TRP A 212 7.33 21.72 3.18
CA TRP A 212 6.57 22.68 2.37
C TRP A 212 6.65 22.44 0.85
N LEU A 213 7.50 21.55 0.36
CA LEU A 213 7.50 21.12 -1.05
C LEU A 213 6.50 19.98 -1.33
N SER A 214 5.92 19.39 -0.28
CA SER A 214 5.00 18.27 -0.40
C SER A 214 3.53 18.71 -0.31
N PRO A 215 2.70 18.38 -1.32
CA PRO A 215 1.25 18.58 -1.22
C PRO A 215 0.59 17.79 -0.07
N ILE A 216 1.23 16.70 0.38
CA ILE A 216 0.76 15.92 1.53
C ILE A 216 0.95 16.75 2.80
N SER A 217 2.11 17.39 2.97
CA SER A 217 2.42 18.23 4.12
C SER A 217 1.53 19.47 4.20
N TRP A 218 1.16 20.10 3.07
CA TRP A 218 0.25 21.25 3.12
C TRP A 218 -1.08 20.91 3.80
N SER A 219 -1.59 19.71 3.57
CA SER A 219 -2.84 19.25 4.19
C SER A 219 -2.68 19.02 5.70
N ALA A 220 -1.51 18.57 6.15
CA ALA A 220 -1.19 18.50 7.58
C ALA A 220 -0.96 19.90 8.20
N GLN A 221 -0.31 20.82 7.47
CA GLN A 221 -0.02 22.20 7.88
C GLN A 221 -1.27 23.09 7.98
N LEU A 222 -2.43 22.60 7.57
CA LEU A 222 -3.73 23.22 7.86
C LEU A 222 -4.04 23.19 9.36
N ARG A 223 -3.43 22.28 10.13
CA ARG A 223 -3.54 22.13 11.59
C ARG A 223 -4.98 22.03 12.12
N PRO A 224 -5.72 20.98 11.72
CA PRO A 224 -7.05 20.74 12.28
C PRO A 224 -6.99 20.65 13.81
N PHE A 225 -7.83 21.41 14.52
CA PHE A 225 -7.88 21.47 15.99
C PHE A 225 -6.62 22.06 16.66
N ALA A 226 -5.78 22.77 15.90
CA ALA A 226 -4.54 23.36 16.41
C ALA A 226 -4.24 24.70 15.70
N ASP A 227 -5.17 25.66 15.84
CA ASP A 227 -5.19 26.96 15.18
C ASP A 227 -5.12 26.85 13.65
N GLU A 228 -6.29 26.61 13.03
CA GLU A 228 -6.37 26.25 11.63
C GLU A 228 -5.78 27.34 10.71
N ARG A 229 -4.87 26.93 9.82
CA ARG A 229 -4.19 27.83 8.87
C ARG A 229 -4.87 27.79 7.50
N TRP A 230 -6.06 28.37 7.42
CA TRP A 230 -6.92 28.33 6.22
C TRP A 230 -6.24 28.78 4.93
N TRP A 231 -5.30 29.73 5.00
CA TRP A 231 -4.56 30.21 3.83
C TRP A 231 -3.74 29.11 3.14
N VAL A 232 -3.34 28.05 3.87
CA VAL A 232 -2.55 26.93 3.33
C VAL A 232 -3.32 26.21 2.22
N LEU A 233 -4.66 26.25 2.22
CA LEU A 233 -5.51 25.68 1.16
C LEU A 233 -5.31 26.31 -0.21
N LEU A 234 -4.71 27.51 -0.29
CA LEU A 234 -4.35 28.14 -1.56
C LEU A 234 -3.29 27.34 -2.32
N LEU A 235 -2.32 26.74 -1.63
CA LEU A 235 -1.22 25.97 -2.25
C LEU A 235 -1.74 24.72 -3.00
N PRO A 236 -2.54 23.82 -2.39
CA PRO A 236 -3.11 22.69 -3.10
C PRO A 236 -4.16 23.13 -4.13
N ALA A 237 -4.93 24.21 -3.91
CA ALA A 237 -5.88 24.70 -4.91
C ALA A 237 -5.18 25.16 -6.20
N VAL A 238 -4.12 25.95 -6.09
CA VAL A 238 -3.31 26.40 -7.23
C VAL A 238 -2.65 25.22 -7.92
N THR A 239 -2.08 24.28 -7.14
CA THR A 239 -1.38 23.10 -7.68
C THR A 239 -2.35 22.14 -8.39
N ALA A 240 -3.54 21.91 -7.82
CA ALA A 240 -4.59 21.12 -8.44
C ALA A 240 -5.06 21.76 -9.75
N GLY A 241 -5.30 23.08 -9.74
CA GLY A 241 -5.61 23.83 -10.96
C GLY A 241 -4.52 23.71 -12.02
N ALA A 242 -3.26 23.91 -11.65
CA ALA A 242 -2.11 23.83 -12.56
C ALA A 242 -1.94 22.43 -13.17
N THR A 243 -2.07 21.37 -12.37
CA THR A 243 -1.95 19.99 -12.85
C THR A 243 -3.11 19.58 -13.75
N VAL A 244 -4.33 20.04 -13.47
CA VAL A 244 -5.50 19.85 -14.34
C VAL A 244 -5.33 20.60 -15.66
N VAL A 245 -4.91 21.87 -15.63
CA VAL A 245 -4.62 22.67 -16.84
C VAL A 245 -3.53 21.98 -17.66
N LEU A 246 -2.44 21.54 -17.03
CA LEU A 246 -1.39 20.78 -17.68
C LEU A 246 -1.94 19.53 -18.37
N ALA A 247 -2.81 18.76 -17.70
CA ALA A 247 -3.43 17.58 -18.30
C ALA A 247 -4.23 17.92 -19.57
N PHE A 248 -5.00 19.00 -19.59
CA PHE A 248 -5.73 19.43 -20.79
C PHE A 248 -4.81 19.93 -21.90
N LEU A 249 -3.77 20.69 -21.57
CA LEU A 249 -2.77 21.15 -22.54
C LEU A 249 -2.03 19.97 -23.20
N LEU A 250 -1.69 18.94 -22.43
CA LEU A 250 -1.06 17.73 -22.94
C LEU A 250 -2.05 16.91 -23.79
N SER A 251 -3.30 16.80 -23.35
CA SER A 251 -4.37 16.10 -24.08
C SER A 251 -4.69 16.74 -25.44
N ALA A 252 -4.51 18.06 -25.58
CA ALA A 252 -4.71 18.77 -26.84
C ALA A 252 -3.58 18.58 -27.85
N ARG A 253 -2.39 18.16 -27.41
CA ARG A 253 -1.20 17.96 -28.26
C ARG A 253 -0.94 16.51 -28.62
N ARG A 254 -1.66 15.57 -28.01
CA ARG A 254 -1.42 14.14 -28.10
C ARG A 254 -2.50 13.47 -28.93
N ASP A 255 -2.09 12.60 -29.85
CA ASP A 255 -3.01 11.77 -30.61
C ASP A 255 -3.59 10.63 -29.74
N LEU A 256 -4.71 10.05 -30.19
CA LEU A 256 -5.28 8.85 -29.58
C LEU A 256 -4.32 7.66 -29.76
N GLY A 257 -4.22 6.81 -28.74
CA GLY A 257 -3.32 5.66 -28.72
C GLY A 257 -1.85 6.00 -28.44
N SER A 258 -1.38 7.20 -28.78
CA SER A 258 0.01 7.61 -28.50
C SER A 258 0.20 8.11 -27.05
N GLY A 259 1.43 8.03 -26.56
CA GLY A 259 1.91 8.74 -25.36
C GLY A 259 2.90 9.83 -25.79
N LEU A 260 3.12 10.85 -24.96
CA LEU A 260 4.15 11.88 -25.23
C LEU A 260 5.57 11.33 -25.05
N VAL A 261 5.71 10.28 -24.24
CA VAL A 261 6.95 9.50 -24.18
C VAL A 261 6.83 8.37 -25.19
N ALA A 262 7.60 8.46 -26.27
CA ALA A 262 7.68 7.40 -27.27
C ALA A 262 8.12 6.08 -26.62
N GLU A 263 7.49 4.99 -27.02
CA GLU A 263 8.00 3.67 -26.67
C GLU A 263 9.35 3.49 -27.35
N ARG A 264 10.38 3.25 -26.55
CA ARG A 264 11.70 2.92 -27.10
C ARG A 264 11.58 1.59 -27.82
N GLU A 265 11.74 1.61 -29.14
CA GLU A 265 12.06 0.43 -29.92
C GLU A 265 13.25 -0.23 -29.23
N GLY A 266 13.04 -1.42 -28.68
CA GLY A 266 14.10 -2.12 -27.97
C GLY A 266 15.30 -2.38 -28.89
N PRO A 267 16.41 -2.91 -28.35
CA PRO A 267 17.54 -3.32 -29.18
C PRO A 267 17.06 -4.22 -30.33
N ALA A 268 17.61 -4.02 -31.54
CA ALA A 268 17.23 -4.76 -32.76
C ALA A 268 17.43 -6.28 -32.64
N ARG A 269 18.24 -6.73 -31.67
CA ARG A 269 18.41 -8.13 -31.30
C ARG A 269 18.08 -8.29 -29.82
N ALA A 270 17.28 -9.29 -29.49
CA ALA A 270 17.05 -9.67 -28.10
C ALA A 270 18.38 -10.09 -27.46
N SER A 271 18.63 -9.66 -26.21
CA SER A 271 19.79 -10.12 -25.46
C SER A 271 19.70 -11.62 -25.18
N GLU A 272 20.83 -12.28 -24.94
CA GLU A 272 20.86 -13.69 -24.54
C GLU A 272 20.02 -13.96 -23.28
N ALA A 273 19.88 -12.96 -22.41
CA ALA A 273 19.02 -13.03 -21.23
C ALA A 273 17.52 -13.17 -21.56
N LEU A 274 17.08 -12.93 -22.81
CA LEU A 274 15.70 -13.16 -23.29
C LEU A 274 15.57 -14.43 -24.15
N SER A 275 16.60 -15.28 -24.21
CA SER A 275 16.58 -16.54 -24.97
C SER A 275 15.62 -17.61 -24.41
N GLY A 276 15.02 -17.37 -23.23
CA GLY A 276 14.10 -18.31 -22.61
C GLY A 276 13.06 -17.65 -21.70
N VAL A 277 12.07 -18.44 -21.29
CA VAL A 277 10.89 -17.96 -20.55
C VAL A 277 11.23 -17.43 -19.16
N LEU A 278 12.28 -17.96 -18.51
CA LEU A 278 12.77 -17.40 -17.24
C LEU A 278 13.28 -15.96 -17.41
N GLY A 279 13.96 -15.67 -18.51
CA GLY A 279 14.42 -14.33 -18.86
C GLY A 279 13.28 -13.35 -19.09
N LEU A 280 12.25 -13.80 -19.81
CA LEU A 280 11.02 -13.05 -20.00
C LEU A 280 10.31 -12.79 -18.67
N ALA A 281 10.17 -13.81 -17.83
CA ALA A 281 9.58 -13.68 -16.50
C ALA A 281 10.39 -12.72 -15.61
N TRP A 282 11.73 -12.78 -15.63
CA TRP A 282 12.59 -11.80 -14.94
C TRP A 282 12.28 -10.37 -15.37
N ARG A 283 12.22 -10.10 -16.68
CA ARG A 283 11.90 -8.76 -17.19
C ARG A 283 10.53 -8.26 -16.71
N GLN A 284 9.59 -9.17 -16.51
CA GLN A 284 8.24 -8.89 -16.06
C GLN A 284 8.09 -8.70 -14.55
N HIS A 285 8.86 -9.45 -13.77
CA HIS A 285 8.82 -9.43 -12.30
C HIS A 285 9.79 -8.43 -11.68
N ARG A 286 10.93 -8.12 -12.32
CA ARG A 286 12.00 -7.29 -11.73
C ARG A 286 11.51 -5.95 -11.17
N GLY A 287 10.58 -5.27 -11.86
CA GLY A 287 10.07 -3.99 -11.40
C GLY A 287 9.20 -4.12 -10.15
N VAL A 288 8.37 -5.16 -10.09
CA VAL A 288 7.52 -5.45 -8.92
C VAL A 288 8.38 -5.92 -7.75
N LEU A 289 9.33 -6.82 -7.99
CA LEU A 289 10.28 -7.28 -6.97
C LEU A 289 11.07 -6.10 -6.38
N LEU A 290 11.65 -5.25 -7.23
CA LEU A 290 12.41 -4.09 -6.77
C LEU A 290 11.53 -3.12 -5.96
N ALA A 291 10.32 -2.82 -6.43
CA ALA A 291 9.42 -1.92 -5.73
C ALA A 291 9.04 -2.44 -4.33
N TRP A 292 8.72 -3.73 -4.21
CA TRP A 292 8.36 -4.34 -2.92
C TRP A 292 9.56 -4.48 -1.99
N THR A 293 10.71 -4.93 -2.50
CA THR A 293 11.95 -5.05 -1.69
C THR A 293 12.40 -3.69 -1.17
N VAL A 294 12.40 -2.65 -2.01
CA VAL A 294 12.77 -1.29 -1.59
C VAL A 294 11.72 -0.74 -0.64
N GLY A 295 10.42 -0.88 -0.92
CA GLY A 295 9.36 -0.39 -0.06
C GLY A 295 9.38 -1.00 1.34
N LEU A 296 9.42 -2.33 1.42
CA LEU A 296 9.50 -3.04 2.70
C LEU A 296 10.81 -2.75 3.43
N GLY A 297 11.93 -2.70 2.70
CA GLY A 297 13.24 -2.36 3.27
C GLY A 297 13.29 -0.93 3.84
N LEU A 298 12.69 0.05 3.18
CA LEU A 298 12.63 1.43 3.69
C LEU A 298 11.77 1.54 4.95
N VAL A 299 10.63 0.86 5.00
CA VAL A 299 9.81 0.81 6.22
C VAL A 299 10.58 0.12 7.35
N ALA A 300 11.24 -1.01 7.05
CA ALA A 300 12.08 -1.71 8.01
C ALA A 300 13.24 -0.84 8.53
N LEU A 301 13.86 -0.05 7.66
CA LEU A 301 14.93 0.89 8.03
C LEU A 301 14.45 1.92 9.05
N VAL A 302 13.27 2.51 8.83
CA VAL A 302 12.68 3.49 9.74
C VAL A 302 12.28 2.85 11.06
N LEU A 303 11.67 1.66 11.03
CA LEU A 303 11.28 0.96 12.26
C LEU A 303 12.50 0.48 13.06
N GLY A 304 13.54 0.01 12.38
CA GLY A 304 14.80 -0.40 13.02
C GLY A 304 15.55 0.77 13.65
N SER A 305 15.58 1.93 12.99
CA SER A 305 16.19 3.14 13.56
C SER A 305 15.40 3.70 14.75
N ALA A 306 14.08 3.45 14.79
CA ALA A 306 13.21 3.82 15.91
C ALA A 306 13.30 2.87 17.11
N ALA A 307 13.76 1.63 16.92
CA ALA A 307 13.63 0.58 17.92
C ALA A 307 14.31 0.92 19.25
N SER A 308 15.47 1.61 19.22
CA SER A 308 16.17 2.03 20.45
C SER A 308 15.46 3.14 21.21
N SER A 309 14.69 4.01 20.53
CA SER A 309 13.97 5.10 21.20
C SER A 309 12.71 4.63 21.92
N VAL A 310 12.11 3.51 21.47
CA VAL A 310 10.89 2.94 22.08
C VAL A 310 11.11 2.55 23.54
N GLY A 311 12.28 1.98 23.87
CA GLY A 311 12.61 1.59 25.24
C GLY A 311 12.73 2.77 26.21
N GLY A 312 13.15 3.94 25.72
CA GLY A 312 13.26 5.16 26.53
C GLY A 312 11.95 5.96 26.65
N GLN A 313 10.99 5.73 25.74
CA GLN A 313 9.74 6.51 25.66
C GLN A 313 8.60 5.97 26.51
N LEU A 314 8.59 4.66 26.79
CA LEU A 314 7.43 4.00 27.38
C LEU A 314 7.43 3.96 28.92
N GLY A 315 8.55 4.29 29.56
CA GLY A 315 8.69 4.32 31.03
C GLY A 315 8.26 3.01 31.73
N ASP A 316 8.17 3.02 33.06
CA ASP A 316 7.66 1.90 33.87
C ASP A 316 6.11 1.77 33.82
N SER A 317 5.49 2.09 32.68
CA SER A 317 4.04 1.93 32.50
C SER A 317 3.69 0.44 32.41
N ALA A 318 3.28 -0.13 33.55
CA ALA A 318 2.90 -1.54 33.66
C ALA A 318 1.82 -1.95 32.65
N ALA A 319 0.87 -1.05 32.32
CA ALA A 319 -0.19 -1.33 31.34
C ALA A 319 0.33 -1.48 29.90
N ILE A 320 1.36 -0.74 29.52
CA ILE A 320 1.98 -0.82 28.20
C ILE A 320 2.89 -2.05 28.12
N ALA A 321 3.62 -2.34 29.19
CA ALA A 321 4.43 -3.55 29.31
C ALA A 321 3.57 -4.83 29.22
N ASP A 322 2.41 -4.88 29.88
CA ASP A 322 1.51 -6.04 29.84
C ASP A 322 0.90 -6.24 28.44
N ALA A 323 0.48 -5.14 27.80
CA ALA A 323 -0.05 -5.16 26.44
C ALA A 323 1.00 -5.63 25.42
N LEU A 324 2.26 -5.19 25.53
CA LEU A 324 3.36 -5.60 24.65
C LEU A 324 3.89 -7.01 24.95
N SER A 325 3.87 -7.46 26.21
CA SER A 325 4.29 -8.82 26.58
C SER A 325 3.43 -9.90 25.91
N THR A 326 2.15 -9.59 25.65
CA THR A 326 1.22 -10.43 24.90
C THR A 326 1.65 -10.62 23.44
N PHE A 327 2.51 -9.74 22.90
CA PHE A 327 3.07 -9.83 21.54
C PHE A 327 4.43 -10.56 21.48
N GLY A 328 4.99 -11.00 22.61
CA GLY A 328 6.19 -11.85 22.70
C GLY A 328 7.50 -11.07 22.58
N GLY A 329 8.51 -11.49 23.36
CA GLY A 329 9.81 -10.81 23.50
C GLY A 329 10.19 -10.64 24.96
N GLY A 330 11.47 -10.79 25.32
CA GLY A 330 11.93 -10.59 26.70
C GLY A 330 11.96 -9.12 27.13
N THR A 331 11.99 -8.20 26.15
CA THR A 331 11.96 -6.75 26.36
C THR A 331 10.92 -6.07 25.47
N ILE A 332 10.52 -4.84 25.86
CA ILE A 332 9.61 -3.98 25.08
C ILE A 332 10.11 -3.76 23.65
N VAL A 333 11.42 -3.52 23.49
CA VAL A 333 12.06 -3.29 22.19
C VAL A 333 12.01 -4.54 21.31
N GLN A 334 12.26 -5.72 21.88
CA GLN A 334 12.15 -6.99 21.18
C GLN A 334 10.71 -7.26 20.70
N SER A 335 9.72 -6.97 21.55
CA SER A 335 8.31 -7.13 21.22
C SER A 335 7.86 -6.18 20.11
N PHE A 336 8.34 -4.93 20.15
CA PHE A 336 8.15 -3.95 19.07
C PHE A 336 8.73 -4.46 17.74
N LEU A 337 9.99 -4.93 17.74
CA LEU A 337 10.66 -5.45 16.55
C LEU A 337 9.95 -6.70 15.99
N ALA A 338 9.57 -7.65 16.85
CA ALA A 338 8.85 -8.86 16.43
C ALA A 338 7.51 -8.52 15.77
N THR A 339 6.77 -7.57 16.35
CA THR A 339 5.48 -7.10 15.80
C THR A 339 5.68 -6.39 14.46
N ALA A 340 6.66 -5.48 14.38
CA ALA A 340 7.01 -4.77 13.15
C ALA A 340 7.38 -5.75 12.01
N ILE A 341 8.22 -6.74 12.31
CA ILE A 341 8.63 -7.76 11.35
C ILE A 341 7.43 -8.62 10.90
N SER A 342 6.52 -8.98 11.81
CA SER A 342 5.30 -9.71 11.47
C SER A 342 4.44 -8.95 10.46
N ILE A 343 4.25 -7.63 10.67
CA ILE A 343 3.52 -6.76 9.73
C ILE A 343 4.23 -6.70 8.36
N LEU A 344 5.56 -6.61 8.34
CA LEU A 344 6.33 -6.64 7.11
C LEU A 344 6.26 -8.01 6.39
N GLY A 345 6.14 -9.10 7.14
CA GLY A 345 5.88 -10.45 6.61
C GLY A 345 4.52 -10.56 5.90
N ILE A 346 3.49 -9.90 6.43
CA ILE A 346 2.18 -9.76 5.76
C ILE A 346 2.35 -9.01 4.43
N GLY A 347 3.16 -7.95 4.42
CA GLY A 347 3.55 -7.22 3.20
C GLY A 347 4.27 -8.11 2.18
N ALA A 348 5.24 -8.91 2.60
CA ALA A 348 5.92 -9.89 1.75
C ALA A 348 4.95 -10.95 1.19
N THR A 349 3.90 -11.28 1.93
CA THR A 349 2.83 -12.17 1.47
C THR A 349 1.99 -11.57 0.35
N ALA A 350 1.66 -10.28 0.46
CA ALA A 350 1.00 -9.54 -0.63
C ALA A 350 1.86 -9.52 -1.91
N TYR A 351 3.19 -9.38 -1.78
CA TYR A 351 4.11 -9.55 -2.90
C TYR A 351 4.05 -10.97 -3.49
N ALA A 352 4.15 -12.01 -2.66
CA ALA A 352 4.17 -13.40 -3.09
C ALA A 352 2.88 -13.77 -3.85
N ILE A 353 1.71 -13.34 -3.35
CA ILE A 353 0.42 -13.47 -4.02
C ILE A 353 0.42 -12.74 -5.36
N SER A 354 0.88 -11.49 -5.40
CA SER A 354 0.92 -10.69 -6.63
C SER A 354 1.82 -11.32 -7.70
N ALA A 355 2.96 -11.88 -7.28
CA ALA A 355 3.87 -12.61 -8.15
C ALA A 355 3.24 -13.93 -8.66
N ALA A 356 2.58 -14.70 -7.81
CA ALA A 356 1.89 -15.93 -8.20
C ALA A 356 0.74 -15.66 -9.20
N LEU A 357 -0.06 -14.62 -8.97
CA LEU A 357 -1.17 -14.22 -9.85
C LEU A 357 -0.73 -13.58 -11.18
N ARG A 358 0.59 -13.36 -11.37
CA ARG A 358 1.09 -12.85 -12.65
C ARG A 358 0.84 -13.84 -13.79
N ALA A 359 1.06 -15.14 -13.54
CA ALA A 359 0.75 -16.19 -14.50
C ALA A 359 -0.75 -16.21 -14.87
N HIS A 360 -1.63 -16.01 -13.88
CA HIS A 360 -3.06 -15.85 -14.13
C HIS A 360 -3.38 -14.65 -15.02
N THR A 361 -2.71 -13.53 -14.79
CA THR A 361 -2.90 -12.32 -15.59
C THR A 361 -2.45 -12.52 -17.03
N GLU A 362 -1.35 -13.24 -17.26
CA GLU A 362 -0.90 -13.58 -18.62
C GLU A 362 -1.88 -14.50 -19.36
N GLU A 363 -2.43 -15.49 -18.65
CA GLU A 363 -3.44 -16.39 -19.21
C GLU A 363 -4.71 -15.63 -19.59
N GLN A 364 -5.20 -14.73 -18.72
CA GLN A 364 -6.39 -13.91 -19.02
C GLN A 364 -6.16 -12.88 -20.14
N ALA A 365 -4.91 -12.55 -20.45
CA ALA A 365 -4.55 -11.61 -21.49
C ALA A 365 -4.20 -12.27 -22.83
N TRP A 366 -4.44 -13.57 -23.00
CA TRP A 366 -4.10 -14.35 -24.21
C TRP A 366 -2.59 -14.46 -24.49
N LEU A 367 -1.74 -13.98 -23.58
CA LEU A 367 -0.29 -13.97 -23.78
C LEU A 367 0.34 -15.34 -23.51
N ALA A 368 -0.24 -16.09 -22.56
CA ALA A 368 0.24 -17.43 -22.24
C ALA A 368 0.13 -18.38 -23.45
N GLU A 369 -0.95 -18.28 -24.22
CA GLU A 369 -1.18 -19.14 -25.39
C GLU A 369 -0.12 -18.93 -26.48
N THR A 370 0.25 -17.67 -26.76
CA THR A 370 1.30 -17.34 -27.72
C THR A 370 2.64 -17.97 -27.35
N ILE A 371 2.97 -18.03 -26.05
CA ILE A 371 4.22 -18.64 -25.58
C ILE A 371 4.14 -20.17 -25.61
N LEU A 372 3.00 -20.73 -25.19
CA LEU A 372 2.78 -22.18 -25.09
C LEU A 372 2.55 -22.85 -26.45
N ALA A 373 2.18 -22.10 -27.49
CA ALA A 373 2.17 -22.56 -28.87
C ALA A 373 3.59 -22.80 -29.42
N GLY A 374 4.61 -22.21 -28.79
CA GLY A 374 6.02 -22.47 -29.10
C GLY A 374 6.56 -23.77 -28.50
N SER A 375 7.88 -23.92 -28.47
CA SER A 375 8.57 -25.11 -27.95
C SER A 375 8.66 -25.16 -26.40
N VAL A 376 7.81 -24.44 -25.69
CA VAL A 376 7.86 -24.33 -24.22
C VAL A 376 6.72 -25.14 -23.59
N GLY A 377 7.08 -26.14 -22.79
CA GLY A 377 6.09 -26.90 -22.01
C GLY A 377 5.44 -26.06 -20.90
N ARG A 378 4.17 -26.35 -20.60
CA ARG A 378 3.35 -25.69 -19.55
C ARG A 378 4.05 -25.61 -18.20
N GLY A 379 4.71 -26.69 -17.77
CA GLY A 379 5.47 -26.71 -16.53
C GLY A 379 6.61 -25.71 -16.53
N ARG A 380 7.43 -25.67 -17.59
CA ARG A 380 8.56 -24.74 -17.66
C ARG A 380 8.10 -23.27 -17.61
N TRP A 381 6.98 -22.94 -18.24
CA TRP A 381 6.37 -21.60 -18.18
C TRP A 381 5.82 -21.25 -16.80
N LEU A 382 5.16 -22.19 -16.11
CA LEU A 382 4.68 -21.93 -14.75
C LEU A 382 5.87 -21.78 -13.78
N ALA A 383 6.89 -22.62 -13.87
CA ALA A 383 8.11 -22.54 -13.04
C ALA A 383 8.77 -21.16 -13.15
N SER A 384 8.88 -20.60 -14.36
CA SER A 384 9.50 -19.29 -14.54
C SER A 384 8.80 -18.17 -13.79
N HIS A 385 7.50 -18.30 -13.49
CA HIS A 385 6.75 -17.37 -12.67
C HIS A 385 6.87 -17.70 -11.17
N LEU A 386 6.76 -18.97 -10.81
CA LEU A 386 6.76 -19.40 -9.41
C LEU A 386 8.09 -19.12 -8.70
N VAL A 387 9.22 -19.15 -9.42
CA VAL A 387 10.52 -18.73 -8.88
C VAL A 387 10.42 -17.36 -8.19
N PHE A 388 9.69 -16.39 -8.77
CA PHE A 388 9.50 -15.08 -8.18
C PHE A 388 8.53 -15.07 -6.99
N ALA A 389 7.49 -15.92 -7.03
CA ALA A 389 6.54 -16.05 -5.92
C ALA A 389 7.17 -16.63 -4.65
N PHE A 390 8.18 -17.51 -4.78
CA PHE A 390 8.83 -18.16 -3.63
C PHE A 390 10.17 -17.50 -3.24
N ILE A 391 11.04 -17.17 -4.19
CA ILE A 391 12.34 -16.56 -3.90
C ILE A 391 12.21 -15.05 -3.67
N GLY A 392 11.32 -14.38 -4.40
CA GLY A 392 11.14 -12.94 -4.26
C GLY A 392 10.75 -12.46 -2.84
N PRO A 393 9.80 -13.09 -2.10
CA PRO A 393 9.57 -12.70 -0.71
C PRO A 393 10.77 -12.98 0.20
N ALA A 394 11.59 -14.01 -0.09
CA ALA A 394 12.82 -14.26 0.66
C ALA A 394 13.84 -13.12 0.48
N VAL A 395 14.00 -12.63 -0.75
CA VAL A 395 14.83 -11.44 -1.03
C VAL A 395 14.29 -10.20 -0.31
N ALA A 396 12.98 -10.00 -0.30
CA ALA A 396 12.35 -8.88 0.39
C ALA A 396 12.53 -8.97 1.92
N MET A 397 12.31 -10.13 2.53
CA MET A 397 12.49 -10.33 3.97
C MET A 397 13.97 -10.26 4.40
N LEU A 398 14.90 -10.70 3.54
CA LEU A 398 16.33 -10.48 3.78
C LEU A 398 16.66 -8.99 3.80
N ALA A 399 16.13 -8.21 2.84
CA ALA A 399 16.29 -6.75 2.85
C ALA A 399 15.66 -6.10 4.09
N VAL A 400 14.50 -6.58 4.55
CA VAL A 400 13.85 -6.15 5.80
C VAL A 400 14.75 -6.41 7.01
N GLY A 401 15.27 -7.64 7.15
CA GLY A 401 16.12 -8.01 8.28
C GLY A 401 17.41 -7.19 8.33
N LEU A 402 18.06 -6.97 7.18
CA LEU A 402 19.24 -6.11 7.10
C LEU A 402 18.89 -4.65 7.40
N ALA A 403 17.83 -4.12 6.79
CA ALA A 403 17.45 -2.72 6.92
C ALA A 403 16.99 -2.37 8.34
N ALA A 404 16.30 -3.26 9.04
CA ALA A 404 15.93 -3.04 10.44
C ALA A 404 17.09 -3.35 11.40
N GLY A 405 17.82 -4.44 11.17
CA GLY A 405 18.85 -4.94 12.10
C GLY A 405 20.11 -4.08 12.15
N ILE A 406 20.55 -3.51 11.02
CA ILE A 406 21.75 -2.65 10.96
C ILE A 406 21.60 -1.39 11.84
N PRO A 407 20.60 -0.50 11.62
CA PRO A 407 20.47 0.71 12.42
C PRO A 407 20.18 0.41 13.89
N TYR A 408 19.39 -0.63 14.19
CA TYR A 408 19.12 -1.04 15.56
C TYR A 408 20.39 -1.52 16.28
N GLY A 409 21.14 -2.44 15.67
CA GLY A 409 22.38 -2.97 16.24
C GLY A 409 23.46 -1.90 16.42
N LEU A 410 23.55 -0.93 15.49
CA LEU A 410 24.43 0.24 15.63
C LEU A 410 23.99 1.15 16.80
N ALA A 411 22.69 1.38 16.97
CA ALA A 411 22.17 2.24 18.02
C ALA A 411 22.37 1.68 19.44
N VAL A 412 22.33 0.35 19.59
CA VAL A 412 22.51 -0.34 20.88
C VAL A 412 23.97 -0.71 21.16
N GLY A 413 24.87 -0.56 20.17
CA GLY A 413 26.30 -0.83 20.33
C GLY A 413 26.69 -2.32 20.22
N ASP A 414 25.76 -3.19 19.81
CA ASP A 414 26.01 -4.60 19.52
C ASP A 414 25.38 -4.98 18.18
N LEU A 415 26.14 -4.76 17.10
CA LEU A 415 25.67 -4.99 15.74
C LEU A 415 25.47 -6.48 15.43
N ALA A 416 26.43 -7.32 15.81
CA ALA A 416 26.47 -8.71 15.34
C ALA A 416 25.29 -9.53 15.89
N SER A 417 25.01 -9.44 17.19
CA SER A 417 23.94 -10.22 17.81
C SER A 417 22.56 -9.74 17.38
N ASN A 418 22.34 -8.42 17.42
CA ASN A 418 21.04 -7.83 17.12
C ASN A 418 20.68 -7.89 15.64
N LEU A 419 21.66 -7.72 14.74
CA LEU A 419 21.44 -7.92 13.31
C LEU A 419 20.99 -9.35 13.03
N TRP A 420 21.66 -10.33 13.63
CA TRP A 420 21.34 -11.73 13.41
C TRP A 420 19.96 -12.08 13.97
N ALA A 421 19.63 -11.62 15.18
CA ALA A 421 18.32 -11.84 15.81
C ALA A 421 17.17 -11.23 14.99
N VAL A 422 17.35 -10.02 14.46
CA VAL A 422 16.35 -9.35 13.60
C VAL A 422 16.24 -10.03 12.23
N LEU A 423 17.36 -10.46 11.65
CA LEU A 423 17.39 -11.19 10.38
C LEU A 423 16.71 -12.56 10.49
N GLU A 424 16.96 -13.30 11.56
CA GLU A 424 16.27 -14.56 11.87
C GLU A 424 14.77 -14.34 12.00
N GLY A 425 14.34 -13.32 12.74
CA GLY A 425 12.92 -12.99 12.86
C GLY A 425 12.27 -12.64 11.52
N ALA A 426 12.99 -11.96 10.63
CA ALA A 426 12.52 -11.66 9.29
C ALA A 426 12.38 -12.93 8.42
N LEU A 427 13.38 -13.82 8.42
CA LEU A 427 13.37 -15.03 7.61
C LEU A 427 12.40 -16.09 8.11
N VAL A 428 12.14 -16.14 9.41
CA VAL A 428 11.14 -17.03 10.02
C VAL A 428 9.71 -16.74 9.53
N GLN A 429 9.43 -15.56 8.95
CA GLN A 429 8.11 -15.28 8.37
C GLN A 429 7.83 -16.04 7.06
N LEU A 430 8.86 -16.55 6.39
CA LEU A 430 8.74 -17.12 5.04
C LEU A 430 7.83 -18.35 4.91
N PRO A 431 7.79 -19.31 5.85
CA PRO A 431 6.88 -20.44 5.78
C PRO A 431 5.40 -20.00 5.69
N ALA A 432 4.98 -19.01 6.48
CA ALA A 432 3.61 -18.47 6.42
C ALA A 432 3.34 -17.76 5.09
N VAL A 433 4.32 -16.98 4.58
CA VAL A 433 4.26 -16.33 3.26
C VAL A 433 4.07 -17.37 2.15
N TRP A 434 4.82 -18.47 2.21
CA TRP A 434 4.78 -19.53 1.21
C TRP A 434 3.50 -20.35 1.26
N VAL A 435 2.83 -20.48 2.41
CA VAL A 435 1.48 -21.09 2.48
C VAL A 435 0.52 -20.32 1.58
N LEU A 436 0.46 -18.98 1.68
CA LEU A 436 -0.44 -18.21 0.81
C LEU A 436 0.02 -18.13 -0.65
N ALA A 437 1.32 -18.15 -0.92
CA ALA A 437 1.82 -18.35 -2.29
C ALA A 437 1.33 -19.69 -2.85
N GLY A 438 1.41 -20.76 -2.05
CA GLY A 438 0.89 -22.09 -2.37
C GLY A 438 -0.61 -22.10 -2.61
N CYS A 439 -1.41 -21.41 -1.78
CA CYS A 439 -2.84 -21.23 -1.99
C CYS A 439 -3.16 -20.48 -3.29
N ALA A 440 -2.39 -19.46 -3.64
CA ALA A 440 -2.56 -18.75 -4.91
C ALA A 440 -2.31 -19.69 -6.11
N VAL A 441 -1.25 -20.50 -6.05
CA VAL A 441 -0.94 -21.52 -7.07
C VAL A 441 -2.02 -22.59 -7.13
N LEU A 442 -2.54 -23.02 -5.98
CA LEU A 442 -3.63 -23.99 -5.87
C LEU A 442 -4.90 -23.49 -6.56
N LEU A 443 -5.33 -22.28 -6.22
CA LEU A 443 -6.53 -21.65 -6.81
C LEU A 443 -6.35 -21.39 -8.30
N PHE A 444 -5.18 -20.92 -8.72
CA PHE A 444 -4.85 -20.73 -10.13
C PHE A 444 -4.86 -22.05 -10.91
N GLY A 445 -4.33 -23.11 -10.32
CA GLY A 445 -4.26 -24.45 -10.91
C GLY A 445 -5.62 -25.12 -11.02
N LEU A 446 -6.43 -25.09 -9.96
CA LEU A 446 -7.71 -25.81 -9.91
C LEU A 446 -8.89 -25.00 -10.46
N VAL A 447 -9.04 -23.75 -10.03
CA VAL A 447 -10.23 -22.93 -10.32
C VAL A 447 -9.82 -21.51 -10.69
N PRO A 448 -9.21 -21.28 -11.87
CA PRO A 448 -8.60 -20.01 -12.25
C PRO A 448 -9.52 -18.78 -12.13
N ARG A 449 -10.85 -18.93 -12.25
CA ARG A 449 -11.84 -17.84 -12.03
C ARG A 449 -11.78 -17.25 -10.62
N TYR A 450 -11.37 -18.03 -9.64
CA TYR A 450 -11.29 -17.62 -8.24
C TYR A 450 -9.84 -17.42 -7.77
N SER A 451 -8.87 -17.31 -8.68
CA SER A 451 -7.47 -17.05 -8.30
C SER A 451 -7.34 -15.80 -7.41
N ASN A 452 -8.11 -14.75 -7.71
CA ASN A 452 -8.13 -13.52 -6.92
C ASN A 452 -8.75 -13.68 -5.52
N ALA A 453 -9.46 -14.77 -5.23
CA ALA A 453 -10.03 -15.03 -3.91
C ALA A 453 -8.93 -15.24 -2.84
N VAL A 454 -7.68 -15.52 -3.23
CA VAL A 454 -6.55 -15.59 -2.29
C VAL A 454 -6.34 -14.28 -1.51
N TRP A 455 -6.72 -13.13 -2.07
CA TRP A 455 -6.69 -11.86 -1.34
C TRP A 455 -7.67 -11.83 -0.17
N VAL A 456 -8.82 -12.50 -0.31
CA VAL A 456 -9.78 -12.65 0.80
C VAL A 456 -9.18 -13.52 1.90
N LEU A 457 -8.42 -14.57 1.54
CA LEU A 457 -7.69 -15.38 2.52
C LEU A 457 -6.65 -14.55 3.28
N LEU A 458 -5.86 -13.73 2.58
CA LEU A 458 -4.92 -12.82 3.24
C LEU A 458 -5.63 -11.89 4.22
N ILE A 459 -6.70 -11.21 3.78
CA ILE A 459 -7.48 -10.31 4.65
C ILE A 459 -8.01 -11.10 5.85
N GLY A 460 -8.61 -12.28 5.63
CA GLY A 460 -9.12 -13.12 6.71
C GLY A 460 -8.05 -13.50 7.74
N PHE A 461 -6.86 -13.91 7.29
CA PHE A 461 -5.75 -14.26 8.18
C PHE A 461 -5.18 -13.07 8.96
N VAL A 462 -5.15 -11.88 8.34
CA VAL A 462 -4.78 -10.64 9.03
C VAL A 462 -5.84 -10.27 10.06
N MET A 463 -7.12 -10.34 9.72
CA MET A 463 -8.22 -10.07 10.66
C MET A 463 -8.18 -11.04 11.85
N LEU A 464 -7.99 -12.34 11.60
CA LEU A 464 -7.90 -13.34 12.67
C LEU A 464 -6.65 -13.13 13.52
N GLY A 465 -5.47 -13.00 12.90
CA GLY A 465 -4.20 -12.93 13.62
C GLY A 465 -3.98 -11.62 14.38
N GLN A 466 -4.20 -10.47 13.74
CA GLN A 466 -3.88 -9.17 14.32
C GLN A 466 -5.05 -8.61 15.14
N ILE A 467 -6.26 -8.63 14.59
CA ILE A 467 -7.44 -8.05 15.24
C ILE A 467 -8.10 -9.07 16.16
N GLY A 468 -8.18 -10.34 15.76
CA GLY A 468 -8.77 -11.41 16.55
C GLY A 468 -8.04 -11.64 17.87
N ALA A 469 -6.71 -11.55 17.88
CA ALA A 469 -5.93 -11.63 19.10
C ALA A 469 -6.23 -10.47 20.06
N VAL A 470 -6.38 -9.25 19.53
CA VAL A 470 -6.71 -8.04 20.32
C VAL A 470 -8.12 -8.09 20.89
N ILE A 471 -9.09 -8.66 20.16
CA ILE A 471 -10.48 -8.81 20.61
C ILE A 471 -10.63 -10.02 21.56
N GLY A 472 -9.62 -10.87 21.69
CA GLY A 472 -9.65 -12.06 22.54
C GLY A 472 -10.47 -13.21 21.94
N LEU A 473 -10.40 -13.42 20.63
CA LEU A 473 -11.06 -14.57 19.98
C LEU A 473 -10.53 -15.91 20.50
N PRO A 474 -11.37 -16.97 20.55
CA PRO A 474 -10.92 -18.30 20.93
C PRO A 474 -9.77 -18.80 20.04
N GLN A 475 -8.82 -19.51 20.64
CA GLN A 475 -7.57 -19.96 19.99
C GLN A 475 -7.81 -20.73 18.68
N ILE A 476 -8.88 -21.52 18.60
CA ILE A 476 -9.23 -22.28 17.39
C ILE A 476 -9.39 -21.39 16.14
N TRP A 477 -9.83 -20.15 16.31
CA TRP A 477 -9.97 -19.18 15.21
C TRP A 477 -8.64 -18.51 14.88
N LEU A 478 -7.80 -18.28 15.89
CA LEU A 478 -6.46 -17.71 15.72
C LEU A 478 -5.54 -18.70 15.00
N ASP A 479 -5.62 -19.99 15.35
CA ASP A 479 -4.83 -21.08 14.77
C ASP A 479 -5.14 -21.34 13.28
N LEU A 480 -6.20 -20.73 12.74
CA LEU A 480 -6.48 -20.78 11.31
C LEU A 480 -5.48 -19.94 10.49
N SER A 481 -4.88 -18.93 11.12
CA SER A 481 -3.90 -18.06 10.48
C SER A 481 -2.52 -18.70 10.48
N PRO A 482 -1.84 -18.83 9.32
CA PRO A 482 -0.46 -19.34 9.27
C PRO A 482 0.53 -18.52 10.12
N PHE A 483 0.22 -17.24 10.35
CA PHE A 483 1.09 -16.31 11.08
C PHE A 483 1.10 -16.53 12.60
N THR A 484 0.09 -17.20 13.18
CA THR A 484 0.03 -17.44 14.63
C THR A 484 0.93 -18.58 15.08
N HIS A 485 1.32 -19.46 14.15
CA HIS A 485 2.18 -20.63 14.39
C HIS A 485 3.67 -20.31 14.34
N LEU A 486 4.05 -19.10 13.95
CA LEU A 486 5.45 -18.69 13.83
C LEU A 486 5.99 -18.19 15.18
N PRO A 487 7.25 -18.52 15.53
CA PRO A 487 7.87 -17.97 16.73
C PRO A 487 8.08 -16.46 16.58
N ARG A 488 7.93 -15.75 17.69
CA ARG A 488 7.98 -14.28 17.70
C ARG A 488 9.39 -13.80 18.01
N LEU A 489 10.20 -13.73 16.96
CA LEU A 489 11.59 -13.31 17.06
C LEU A 489 11.74 -11.82 16.71
N PRO A 490 12.67 -11.09 17.37
CA PRO A 490 13.59 -11.56 18.42
C PRO A 490 12.91 -11.76 19.79
N GLY A 491 13.35 -12.76 20.56
CA GLY A 491 13.02 -12.90 22.00
C GLY A 491 12.23 -14.14 22.40
N ASP A 492 11.56 -14.83 21.47
CA ASP A 492 10.87 -16.10 21.73
C ASP A 492 11.76 -17.32 21.41
N SER A 493 11.39 -18.50 21.92
CA SER A 493 12.07 -19.75 21.65
C SER A 493 11.65 -20.35 20.30
N VAL A 494 12.61 -20.88 19.54
CA VAL A 494 12.33 -21.45 18.22
C VAL A 494 11.87 -22.90 18.36
N SER A 495 10.60 -23.16 18.04
CA SER A 495 10.10 -24.51 17.83
C SER A 495 10.12 -24.86 16.33
N VAL A 496 10.76 -25.99 15.99
CA VAL A 496 10.94 -26.39 14.58
C VAL A 496 9.68 -27.04 14.00
N ALA A 497 8.85 -27.66 14.83
CA ALA A 497 7.69 -28.42 14.37
C ALA A 497 6.65 -27.58 13.61
N PRO A 498 6.20 -26.41 14.08
CA PRO A 498 5.24 -25.58 13.34
C PRO A 498 5.78 -25.11 11.99
N ILE A 499 7.08 -24.76 11.94
CA ILE A 499 7.76 -24.36 10.71
C ILE A 499 7.70 -25.48 9.66
N LEU A 500 8.02 -26.72 10.05
CA LEU A 500 7.96 -27.87 9.14
C LEU A 500 6.54 -28.13 8.62
N TRP A 501 5.52 -27.99 9.47
CA TRP A 501 4.12 -28.14 9.06
C TRP A 501 3.69 -27.08 8.05
N LEU A 502 4.07 -25.82 8.26
CA LEU A 502 3.79 -24.74 7.30
C LEU A 502 4.49 -24.98 5.96
N LEU A 503 5.74 -25.44 5.98
CA LEU A 503 6.47 -25.79 4.76
C LEU A 503 5.81 -26.97 4.02
N ALA A 504 5.37 -27.99 4.75
CA ALA A 504 4.65 -29.13 4.16
C ALA A 504 3.31 -28.71 3.55
N ALA A 505 2.56 -27.82 4.22
CA ALA A 505 1.30 -27.28 3.71
C ALA A 505 1.52 -26.44 2.43
N ALA A 506 2.52 -25.56 2.44
CA ALA A 506 2.91 -24.77 1.27
C ALA A 506 3.29 -25.66 0.08
N ALA A 507 4.18 -26.64 0.29
CA ALA A 507 4.63 -27.57 -0.73
C ALA A 507 3.47 -28.40 -1.30
N SER A 508 2.56 -28.87 -0.45
CA SER A 508 1.39 -29.65 -0.85
C SER A 508 0.43 -28.82 -1.71
N ALA A 509 0.07 -27.61 -1.26
CA ALA A 509 -0.80 -26.71 -2.02
C ALA A 509 -0.18 -26.34 -3.39
N SER A 510 1.12 -26.03 -3.42
CA SER A 510 1.84 -25.73 -4.65
C SER A 510 1.88 -26.92 -5.61
N LEU A 511 2.17 -28.13 -5.12
CA LEU A 511 2.26 -29.33 -5.96
C LEU A 511 0.90 -29.72 -6.54
N ILE A 512 -0.17 -29.63 -5.75
CA ILE A 512 -1.53 -29.88 -6.22
C ILE A 512 -1.92 -28.85 -7.27
N GLY A 513 -1.71 -27.55 -7.01
CA GLY A 513 -1.97 -26.47 -7.97
C GLY A 513 -1.18 -26.63 -9.27
N TRP A 514 0.10 -26.97 -9.16
CA TRP A 514 0.96 -27.25 -10.30
C TRP A 514 0.44 -28.39 -11.15
N ARG A 515 0.14 -29.55 -10.54
CA ARG A 515 -0.38 -30.72 -11.27
C ARG A 515 -1.73 -30.42 -11.92
N ALA A 516 -2.63 -29.73 -11.21
CA ALA A 516 -3.90 -29.30 -11.76
C ALA A 516 -3.72 -28.40 -12.99
N PHE A 517 -2.78 -27.46 -12.95
CA PHE A 517 -2.45 -26.61 -14.09
C PHE A 517 -1.96 -27.39 -15.31
N LEU A 518 -1.11 -28.41 -15.11
CA LEU A 518 -0.57 -29.20 -16.20
C LEU A 518 -1.65 -29.95 -16.98
N VAL A 519 -2.69 -30.42 -16.29
CA VAL A 519 -3.74 -31.28 -16.86
C VAL A 519 -4.94 -30.47 -17.37
N ARG A 520 -5.22 -29.27 -16.82
CA ARG A 520 -6.37 -28.47 -17.27
C ARG A 520 -6.15 -27.80 -18.63
N ASP A 521 -7.23 -27.49 -19.32
CA ASP A 521 -7.17 -26.66 -20.51
C ASP A 521 -6.90 -25.18 -20.18
N LEU A 522 -6.26 -24.50 -21.13
CA LEU A 522 -6.13 -23.05 -21.08
C LEU A 522 -7.51 -22.44 -21.39
N ARG A 523 -7.83 -21.33 -20.73
CA ARG A 523 -9.10 -20.66 -20.99
C ARG A 523 -9.07 -19.97 -22.35
N ALA A 524 -10.05 -20.29 -23.19
CA ALA A 524 -10.37 -19.69 -24.49
C ALA A 524 -11.29 -18.46 -24.41
#